data_AF-A0A1F4YFB3-F1
#
_entry.id   AF-A0A1F4YFB3-F1
#
_cell.length_a   1.000
_cell.length_b   1.000
_cell.length_c   1.000
_cell.angle_alpha   90.00
_cell.angle_beta   90.00
_cell.angle_gamma   90.00
#
_symmetry.space_group_name_H-M   'P 1'
#
loop_
_entity.id
_entity.type
_entity.pdbx_description
1 polymer ?
#
loop_
_entity_poly.entity_id
_entity_poly.type
_entity_poly.pdbx_seq_one_letter_code
_entity_poly.pdbx_strand_id
1 'polypeptide(L)'
;MDPSYTAQIQAAAHPLEIAGLTPDQAAQLVLSLSPLIEVVFANRVRSIFTADEINNLNQLGPSLSPADSISRLEDEYYKKTNQGFLDLHRQIVEELVTALTSKSQTVPQ
;
A
#
# COMPACT_ATOMS: atom_id res chain seq x y z
N MET A 1 -1.61 -16.13 -12.00
CA MET A 1 -1.15 -14.96 -11.21
C MET A 1 -0.53 -13.99 -12.18
N ASP A 2 -0.98 -12.74 -12.15
CA ASP A 2 -0.48 -11.70 -13.05
C ASP A 2 1.02 -11.44 -12.75
N PRO A 3 1.93 -11.49 -13.73
CA PRO A 3 3.36 -11.33 -13.49
C PRO A 3 3.70 -9.96 -12.86
N SER A 4 2.83 -8.96 -13.01
CA SER A 4 2.95 -7.65 -12.38
C SER A 4 2.78 -7.71 -10.85
N TYR A 5 1.84 -8.51 -10.35
CA TYR A 5 1.53 -8.62 -8.92
C TYR A 5 2.59 -9.43 -8.18
N THR A 6 3.08 -10.51 -8.77
CA THR A 6 4.18 -11.30 -8.19
C THR A 6 5.47 -10.48 -8.09
N ALA A 7 5.78 -9.67 -9.11
CA ALA A 7 6.94 -8.78 -9.09
C ALA A 7 6.81 -7.67 -8.02
N GLN A 8 5.60 -7.15 -7.81
CA GLN A 8 5.32 -6.17 -6.75
C GLN A 8 5.46 -6.79 -5.36
N ILE A 9 4.98 -8.02 -5.14
CA ILE A 9 5.18 -8.76 -3.88
C ILE A 9 6.67 -9.02 -3.64
N GLN A 10 7.43 -9.42 -4.66
CA GLN A 10 8.88 -9.65 -4.53
C GLN A 10 9.63 -8.36 -4.20
N ALA A 11 9.29 -7.24 -4.85
CA ALA A 11 9.87 -5.94 -4.52
C ALA A 11 9.53 -5.49 -3.08
N ALA A 12 8.29 -5.76 -2.63
CA ALA A 12 7.84 -5.51 -1.27
C ALA A 12 8.49 -6.44 -0.22
N ALA A 13 8.89 -7.65 -0.61
CA ALA A 13 9.54 -8.64 0.24
C ALA A 13 11.04 -8.37 0.44
N HIS A 14 11.69 -7.67 -0.49
CA HIS A 14 13.14 -7.44 -0.46
C HIS A 14 13.67 -6.81 0.85
N PRO A 15 13.00 -5.82 1.46
CA PRO A 15 13.45 -5.27 2.75
C PRO A 15 13.37 -6.29 3.91
N LEU A 16 12.47 -7.27 3.84
CA LEU A 16 12.38 -8.35 4.83
C LEU A 16 13.49 -9.37 4.66
N GLU A 17 13.89 -9.65 3.41
CA GLU A 17 15.04 -10.50 3.12
C GLU A 17 16.35 -9.90 3.66
N ILE A 18 16.53 -8.58 3.50
CA ILE A 18 17.66 -7.83 4.10
C ILE A 18 17.65 -7.94 5.63
N ALA A 19 16.46 -8.01 6.24
CA ALA A 19 16.29 -8.18 7.68
C ALA A 19 16.52 -9.62 8.18
N GLY A 20 16.91 -10.54 7.28
CA GLY A 20 17.28 -11.92 7.62
C GLY A 20 16.16 -12.94 7.47
N LEU A 21 15.00 -12.58 6.91
CA LEU A 21 13.96 -13.54 6.56
C LEU A 21 14.34 -14.29 5.27
N THR A 22 13.96 -15.55 5.17
CA THR A 22 14.06 -16.24 3.88
C THR A 22 13.05 -15.65 2.88
N PRO A 23 13.27 -15.77 1.56
CA PRO A 23 12.32 -15.28 0.56
C PRO A 23 10.88 -15.79 0.77
N ASP A 24 10.73 -17.06 1.16
CA ASP A 24 9.43 -17.66 1.47
C ASP A 24 8.78 -17.06 2.73
N GLN A 25 9.57 -16.78 3.77
CA GLN A 25 9.09 -16.12 4.99
C GLN A 25 8.70 -14.67 4.70
N ALA A 26 9.50 -13.96 3.91
CA ALA A 26 9.21 -12.59 3.49
C ALA A 26 7.93 -12.52 2.66
N ALA A 27 7.76 -13.43 1.68
CA ALA A 27 6.56 -13.52 0.87
C ALA A 27 5.31 -13.87 1.70
N GLN A 28 5.40 -14.85 2.61
CA GLN A 28 4.29 -15.18 3.51
C GLN A 28 3.91 -14.02 4.42
N LEU A 29 4.91 -13.29 4.92
CA LEU A 29 4.68 -12.19 5.82
C LEU A 29 4.02 -11.01 5.08
N VAL A 30 4.49 -10.65 3.88
CA VAL A 30 3.82 -9.67 3.00
C VAL A 30 2.36 -10.08 2.71
N LEU A 31 2.13 -11.36 2.35
CA LEU A 31 0.79 -11.87 2.09
C LEU A 31 -0.11 -11.83 3.33
N SER A 32 0.42 -12.17 4.50
CA SER A 32 -0.34 -12.12 5.76
C SER A 32 -0.69 -10.69 6.18
N LEU A 33 0.12 -9.72 5.76
CA LEU A 33 -0.10 -8.30 6.00
C LEU A 33 -0.95 -7.63 4.92
N SER A 34 -1.22 -8.28 3.78
CA SER A 34 -2.02 -7.69 2.69
C SER A 34 -3.33 -7.05 3.16
N PRO A 35 -4.16 -7.69 4.03
CA PRO A 35 -5.38 -7.06 4.51
C PRO A 35 -5.11 -5.78 5.32
N LEU A 36 -4.03 -5.76 6.11
CA LEU A 36 -3.63 -4.57 6.86
C LEU A 36 -3.14 -3.47 5.93
N ILE A 37 -2.31 -3.83 4.92
CA ILE A 37 -1.80 -2.91 3.91
C ILE A 37 -2.96 -2.26 3.15
N GLU A 38 -3.94 -3.03 2.71
CA GLU A 38 -5.15 -2.54 2.02
C GLU A 38 -5.93 -1.54 2.89
N VAL A 39 -6.13 -1.86 4.18
CA VAL A 39 -6.85 -0.97 5.11
C VAL A 39 -6.08 0.33 5.34
N VAL A 40 -4.77 0.26 5.57
CA VAL A 40 -3.92 1.44 5.76
C VAL A 40 -3.89 2.29 4.49
N PHE A 41 -3.78 1.65 3.32
CA PHE A 41 -3.82 2.31 2.02
C PHE A 41 -5.15 3.06 1.83
N ALA A 42 -6.28 2.38 1.99
CA ALA A 42 -7.60 3.00 1.84
C ALA A 42 -7.80 4.18 2.80
N ASN A 43 -7.35 4.05 4.05
CA ASN A 43 -7.42 5.13 5.04
C ASN A 43 -6.54 6.32 4.66
N ARG A 44 -5.31 6.08 4.22
CA ARG A 44 -4.38 7.15 3.78
C ARG A 44 -4.93 7.88 2.57
N VAL A 45 -5.37 7.16 1.54
CA VAL A 45 -6.01 7.76 0.36
C VAL A 45 -7.22 8.61 0.78
N ARG A 46 -8.11 8.06 1.60
CA ARG A 46 -9.30 8.79 2.06
C ARG A 46 -8.97 10.05 2.86
N SER A 47 -7.92 10.03 3.68
CA SER A 47 -7.52 11.16 4.54
C SER A 47 -7.06 12.40 3.79
N ILE A 48 -6.67 12.25 2.52
CA ILE A 48 -6.24 13.35 1.64
C ILE A 48 -7.44 14.17 1.13
N PHE A 49 -8.63 13.59 1.13
CA PHE A 49 -9.84 14.23 0.62
C PHE A 49 -10.72 14.72 1.76
N THR A 50 -11.31 15.90 1.56
CA THR A 50 -12.39 16.39 2.43
C THR A 50 -13.66 15.58 2.24
N ALA A 51 -14.61 15.69 3.17
CA ALA A 51 -15.90 15.00 3.08
C ALA A 51 -16.66 15.38 1.78
N ASP A 52 -16.60 16.64 1.36
CA ASP A 52 -17.25 17.13 0.15
C ASP A 52 -16.60 16.55 -1.12
N GLU A 53 -15.27 16.46 -1.15
CA GLU A 53 -14.54 15.84 -2.26
C GLU A 53 -14.85 14.34 -2.37
N ILE A 54 -14.91 13.64 -1.23
CA ILE A 54 -15.31 12.22 -1.19
C ILE A 54 -16.73 12.05 -1.74
N ASN A 55 -17.66 12.93 -1.35
CA ASN A 55 -19.03 12.89 -1.86
C ASN A 55 -19.07 13.11 -3.37
N ASN A 56 -18.30 14.07 -3.90
CA ASN A 56 -18.21 14.32 -5.33
C ASN A 56 -17.62 13.12 -6.10
N LEU A 57 -16.54 12.51 -5.58
CA LEU A 57 -15.94 11.31 -6.18
C LEU A 57 -16.94 10.13 -6.21
N ASN A 58 -17.69 9.94 -5.13
CA ASN A 58 -18.69 8.88 -5.03
C ASN A 58 -19.90 9.08 -5.96
N GLN A 59 -20.29 10.32 -6.26
CA GLN A 59 -21.36 10.59 -7.23
C GLN A 59 -20.96 10.26 -8.67
N LEU A 60 -19.67 10.37 -8.98
CA LEU A 60 -19.13 10.12 -10.31
C LEU A 60 -18.83 8.62 -10.54
N GLY A 61 -18.52 7.88 -9.47
CA GLY A 61 -18.20 6.45 -9.50
C GLY A 61 -19.19 5.55 -10.26
N PRO A 62 -20.53 5.65 -10.03
CA PRO A 62 -21.51 4.79 -10.70
C PRO A 62 -21.56 4.92 -12.23
N SER A 63 -21.02 6.01 -12.78
CA SER A 63 -20.96 6.25 -14.23
C SER A 63 -19.69 5.73 -14.91
N LEU A 64 -18.72 5.26 -14.11
CA LEU A 64 -17.41 4.82 -14.57
C LEU A 64 -17.27 3.29 -14.44
N SER A 65 -16.46 2.69 -15.31
CA SER A 65 -16.03 1.31 -15.08
C SER A 65 -15.18 1.23 -13.80
N PRO A 66 -15.00 0.05 -13.19
CA PRO A 66 -14.11 -0.11 -12.05
C PRO A 66 -12.68 0.38 -12.32
N ALA A 67 -12.14 0.11 -13.52
CA ALA A 67 -10.80 0.55 -13.91
C ALA A 67 -10.71 2.07 -14.05
N ASP A 68 -11.72 2.70 -14.66
CA ASP A 68 -11.77 4.16 -14.81
C ASP A 68 -11.97 4.86 -13.46
N SER A 69 -12.75 4.26 -12.56
CA SER A 69 -12.96 4.77 -11.20
C SER A 69 -11.66 4.79 -10.41
N ILE A 70 -10.87 3.73 -10.50
CA ILE A 70 -9.56 3.64 -9.83
C ILE A 70 -8.58 4.63 -10.45
N SER A 71 -8.47 4.67 -11.77
CA SER A 71 -7.56 5.59 -12.49
C SER A 71 -7.86 7.04 -12.13
N ARG A 72 -9.14 7.41 -12.09
CA ARG A 72 -9.55 8.76 -11.70
C ARG A 72 -9.22 9.07 -10.24
N LEU A 73 -9.44 8.12 -9.33
CA LEU A 73 -9.11 8.31 -7.92
C LEU A 73 -7.60 8.50 -7.74
N GLU A 74 -6.78 7.74 -8.47
CA GLU A 74 -5.33 7.89 -8.50
C GLU A 74 -4.91 9.27 -9.05
N ASP A 75 -5.53 9.75 -10.13
CA ASP A 75 -5.27 11.08 -10.70
C ASP A 75 -5.57 12.20 -9.69
N GLU A 76 -6.72 12.13 -9.02
CA GLU A 76 -7.10 13.14 -8.01
C GLU A 76 -6.22 13.07 -6.76
N TYR A 77 -5.78 11.88 -6.38
CA TYR A 77 -4.80 11.69 -5.30
C TYR A 77 -3.43 12.28 -5.69
N TYR A 78 -2.96 12.01 -6.91
CA TYR A 78 -1.69 12.52 -7.42
C TYR A 78 -1.69 14.05 -7.50
N LYS A 79 -2.77 14.68 -7.96
CA LYS A 79 -2.88 16.15 -7.99
C LYS A 79 -2.71 16.80 -6.61
N LYS A 80 -3.14 16.11 -5.54
CA LYS A 80 -3.06 16.62 -4.16
C LYS A 80 -1.73 16.33 -3.47
N THR A 81 -1.12 15.20 -3.77
CA THR A 81 0.04 14.68 -3.02
C THR A 81 1.33 14.68 -3.82
N ASN A 82 1.25 14.84 -5.15
CA ASN A 82 2.32 14.60 -6.11
C ASN A 82 2.92 13.18 -6.00
N GLN A 83 2.11 12.21 -5.59
CA GLN A 83 2.51 10.82 -5.35
C GLN A 83 1.47 9.87 -5.96
N GLY A 84 1.92 8.79 -6.60
CA GLY A 84 1.04 7.75 -7.16
C GLY A 84 0.64 6.68 -6.12
N PHE A 85 -0.33 5.84 -6.47
CA PHE A 85 -0.77 4.76 -5.57
C PHE A 85 0.31 3.71 -5.33
N LEU A 86 1.10 3.39 -6.35
CA LEU A 86 2.21 2.45 -6.21
C LEU A 86 3.26 2.95 -5.21
N ASP A 87 3.57 4.24 -5.20
CA ASP A 87 4.52 4.82 -4.27
C ASP A 87 3.96 4.85 -2.85
N LEU A 88 2.67 5.16 -2.68
CA LEU A 88 2.00 5.08 -1.38
C LEU A 88 2.02 3.64 -0.84
N HIS A 89 1.73 2.66 -1.70
CA HIS A 89 1.76 1.25 -1.33
C HIS A 89 3.16 0.80 -0.91
N ARG A 90 4.20 1.22 -1.65
CA ARG A 90 5.61 0.94 -1.31
C ARG A 90 5.96 1.52 0.07
N GLN A 91 5.59 2.77 0.34
CA GLN A 91 5.84 3.40 1.63
C GLN A 91 5.16 2.66 2.79
N ILE A 92 3.90 2.24 2.62
CA ILE A 92 3.18 1.48 3.66
C ILE A 92 3.90 0.16 3.97
N VAL A 93 4.36 -0.55 2.94
CA VAL A 93 5.14 -1.77 3.13
C VAL A 93 6.44 -1.47 3.85
N GLU A 94 7.21 -0.47 3.42
CA GLU A 94 8.49 -0.09 4.05
C GLU A 94 8.33 0.27 5.53
N GLU A 95 7.28 1.03 5.88
CA GLU A 95 6.96 1.36 7.27
C GLU A 95 6.62 0.12 8.10
N LEU A 96 5.81 -0.79 7.56
CA LEU A 96 5.43 -2.02 8.24
C LEU A 96 6.65 -2.93 8.44
N VAL A 97 7.48 -3.11 7.42
CA VAL A 97 8.71 -3.89 7.52
C VAL A 97 9.65 -3.27 8.55
N THR A 98 9.83 -1.95 8.52
CA THR A 98 10.64 -1.23 9.52
C THR A 98 10.10 -1.46 10.92
N ALA A 99 8.78 -1.35 11.14
CA ALA A 99 8.18 -1.55 12.46
C ALA A 99 8.39 -2.97 13.01
N LEU A 100 8.41 -3.98 12.13
CA LEU A 100 8.64 -5.38 12.49
C LEU A 100 10.09 -5.69 12.84
N THR A 101 11.03 -5.07 12.13
CA THR A 101 12.48 -5.31 12.30
C THR A 101 13.07 -4.46 13.41
N SER A 102 12.54 -3.24 13.63
CA SER A 102 12.96 -2.33 14.71
C SER A 102 12.65 -2.88 16.10
N LYS A 103 11.55 -3.62 16.26
CA LYS A 103 11.19 -4.25 17.55
C LYS A 103 12.13 -5.40 17.95
N SER A 104 12.88 -5.96 17.00
CA SER A 104 13.87 -7.01 17.28
C SER A 104 15.18 -6.47 17.90
N GLN A 105 15.36 -5.15 18.03
CA GLN A 105 16.58 -4.55 18.56
C GLN A 105 16.49 -4.06 20.03
N THR A 106 15.37 -4.23 20.71
CA THR A 106 15.24 -3.89 22.14
C THR A 106 15.19 -5.14 23.01
N VAL A 107 16.33 -5.81 23.16
CA VAL A 107 16.62 -6.61 24.36
C VAL A 107 17.86 -6.00 25.01
N PRO A 108 17.71 -5.16 26.05
CA PRO A 108 18.84 -4.85 26.91
C PRO A 108 19.23 -6.14 27.64
N GLN A 109 20.50 -6.52 27.54
CA GLN A 109 21.14 -7.51 28.41
C GLN A 109 21.13 -7.03 29.86
#